data_AF-A0AAE1B642-F1
#
_entry.id   AF-A0AAE1B642-F1
#
_cell.length_a   1.000
_cell.length_b   1.000
_cell.length_c   1.000
_cell.angle_alpha   90.00
_cell.angle_beta   90.00
_cell.angle_gamma   90.00
#
_symmetry.space_group_name_H-M   'P 1'
#
loop_
_entity.id
_entity.type
_entity.pdbx_description
1 polymer ?
#
loop_
_entity_poly.entity_id
_entity_poly.type
_entity_poly.pdbx_seq_one_letter_code
_entity_poly.pdbx_strand_id
1 'polypeptide(L)'
;MYRVTLQKTVNLLIKNAKCEAKMLHLSGMKLTKSKVWSLGKINHIALVTPNLNKSTALYRDVLGGKVSDQQPLPEHGVTTVFVELGDTKIELLHPLGEKSPIRSFLEKNKSGGMHHICIEVDDIQRAMEDLKAKNIRLLNEKAKIGAHGKPVVFLHPKDCDGVLVELEEA
;
A
#
# COMPACT_ATOMS: atom_id res chain seq x y z
N MET A 1 71.63 -3.12 1.08
CA MET A 1 70.48 -2.49 0.39
C MET A 1 69.38 -3.46 -0.08
N TYR A 2 69.69 -4.72 -0.46
CA TYR A 2 68.68 -5.65 -1.01
C TYR A 2 67.59 -6.17 -0.04
N ARG A 3 67.86 -6.21 1.28
CA ARG A 3 66.95 -6.81 2.28
C ARG A 3 65.70 -5.95 2.58
N VAL A 4 65.80 -4.64 2.38
CA VAL A 4 64.70 -3.68 2.65
C VAL A 4 63.65 -3.71 1.53
N THR A 5 64.06 -3.98 0.29
CA THR A 5 63.18 -4.02 -0.88
C THR A 5 62.28 -5.26 -0.87
N LEU A 6 62.81 -6.44 -0.47
CA LEU A 6 62.02 -7.67 -0.36
C LEU A 6 60.90 -7.56 0.68
N GLN A 7 61.19 -6.96 1.85
CA GLN A 7 60.21 -6.82 2.92
C GLN A 7 59.03 -5.91 2.52
N LYS A 8 59.29 -4.87 1.72
CA LYS A 8 58.24 -3.98 1.20
C LYS A 8 57.34 -4.71 0.20
N THR A 9 57.90 -5.52 -0.68
CA THR A 9 57.12 -6.31 -1.67
C THR A 9 56.26 -7.37 -0.99
N VAL A 10 56.79 -8.08 0.01
CA VAL A 10 56.04 -9.07 0.79
C VAL A 10 54.90 -8.39 1.56
N ASN A 11 55.14 -7.24 2.18
CA ASN A 11 54.10 -6.50 2.90
C ASN A 11 52.98 -5.99 1.97
N LEU A 12 53.31 -5.58 0.73
CA LEU A 12 52.33 -5.14 -0.26
C LEU A 12 51.47 -6.31 -0.76
N LEU A 13 52.07 -7.47 -1.02
CA LEU A 13 51.36 -8.68 -1.41
C LEU A 13 50.43 -9.18 -0.30
N ILE A 14 50.86 -9.13 0.97
CA ILE A 14 50.01 -9.47 2.13
C ILE A 14 48.86 -8.46 2.28
N LYS A 15 49.09 -7.16 2.01
CA LYS A 15 48.05 -6.14 2.05
C LYS A 15 46.99 -6.36 0.96
N ASN A 16 47.43 -6.68 -0.25
CA ASN A 16 46.55 -6.95 -1.38
C ASN A 16 45.76 -8.25 -1.18
N ALA A 17 46.40 -9.32 -0.71
CA ALA A 17 45.72 -10.57 -0.37
C ALA A 17 44.69 -10.41 0.77
N LYS A 18 44.97 -9.56 1.77
CA LYS A 18 44.00 -9.20 2.82
C LYS A 18 42.83 -8.35 2.28
N CYS A 19 43.07 -7.50 1.28
CA CYS A 19 42.03 -6.72 0.63
C CYS A 19 41.12 -7.61 -0.24
N GLU A 20 41.70 -8.53 -1.00
CA GLU A 20 40.95 -9.52 -1.78
C GLU A 20 40.17 -10.50 -0.89
N ALA A 21 40.74 -10.95 0.23
CA ALA A 21 40.02 -11.76 1.21
C ALA A 21 38.84 -11.00 1.84
N LYS A 22 38.96 -9.69 2.07
CA LYS A 22 37.87 -8.84 2.58
C LYS A 22 36.78 -8.62 1.51
N MET A 23 37.16 -8.53 0.24
CA MET A 23 36.23 -8.44 -0.91
C MET A 23 35.49 -9.78 -1.16
N LEU A 24 36.19 -10.92 -1.03
CA LEU A 24 35.60 -12.26 -1.12
C LEU A 24 34.69 -12.60 0.07
N HIS A 25 34.98 -12.06 1.26
CA HIS A 25 34.08 -12.19 2.41
C HIS A 25 32.79 -11.36 2.25
N LEU A 26 32.85 -10.27 1.49
CA LEU A 26 31.68 -9.43 1.17
C LEU A 26 30.85 -9.98 0.00
N SER A 27 31.39 -10.86 -0.86
CA SER A 27 30.62 -11.50 -1.95
C SER A 27 29.78 -12.70 -1.48
N GLY A 28 30.04 -13.22 -0.27
CA GLY A 28 29.34 -14.37 0.32
C GLY A 28 28.21 -14.02 1.30
N MET A 29 28.05 -12.75 1.69
CA MET A 29 26.87 -12.32 2.43
C MET A 29 25.69 -12.29 1.46
N LYS A 30 24.88 -13.35 1.44
CA LYS A 30 23.51 -13.24 0.94
C LYS A 30 22.88 -12.06 1.66
N LEU A 31 22.74 -10.94 0.97
CA LEU A 31 21.85 -9.85 1.34
C LEU A 31 20.45 -10.44 1.34
N THR A 32 20.06 -11.09 2.43
CA THR A 32 18.66 -11.30 2.74
C THR A 32 18.11 -9.89 2.85
N LYS A 33 17.43 -9.40 1.81
CA LYS A 33 16.71 -8.12 1.88
C LYS A 33 15.89 -8.18 3.16
N SER A 34 16.30 -7.40 4.16
CA SER A 34 15.56 -7.32 5.41
C SER A 34 14.12 -7.00 5.06
N LYS A 35 13.17 -7.73 5.64
CA LYS A 35 11.77 -7.34 5.58
C LYS A 35 11.68 -5.94 6.21
N VAL A 36 11.41 -4.93 5.39
CA VAL A 36 11.43 -3.51 5.81
C VAL A 36 10.06 -3.03 6.31
N TRP A 37 9.00 -3.74 5.92
CA TRP A 37 7.61 -3.58 6.34
C TRP A 37 6.86 -4.91 6.11
N SER A 38 5.66 -5.03 6.68
CA SER A 38 4.80 -6.21 6.64
C SER A 38 3.44 -5.88 6.03
N LEU A 39 2.98 -6.76 5.13
CA LEU A 39 1.59 -6.74 4.67
C LEU A 39 0.71 -7.40 5.73
N GLY A 40 -0.36 -6.69 6.12
CA GLY A 40 -1.33 -7.09 7.11
C GLY A 40 -2.58 -7.72 6.50
N LYS A 41 -3.68 -7.61 7.24
CA LYS A 41 -5.00 -8.10 6.81
C LYS A 41 -5.66 -7.13 5.82
N ILE A 42 -6.73 -7.60 5.17
CA ILE A 42 -7.64 -6.73 4.45
C ILE A 42 -8.41 -5.90 5.47
N ASN A 43 -8.36 -4.58 5.33
CA ASN A 43 -9.13 -3.66 6.16
C ASN A 43 -10.57 -3.57 5.65
N HIS A 44 -10.72 -3.31 4.35
CA HIS A 44 -12.03 -3.25 3.70
C HIS A 44 -11.98 -3.51 2.18
N ILE A 45 -13.15 -3.79 1.62
CA ILE A 45 -13.41 -3.77 0.17
C ILE A 45 -14.41 -2.66 -0.11
N ALA A 46 -14.02 -1.71 -0.98
CA ALA A 46 -14.85 -0.57 -1.30
C ALA A 46 -15.74 -0.82 -2.52
N LEU A 47 -17.03 -0.57 -2.38
CA LEU A 47 -18.04 -0.68 -3.42
C LEU A 47 -18.63 0.69 -3.69
N VAL A 48 -18.52 1.17 -4.93
CA VAL A 48 -19.22 2.39 -5.35
C VAL A 48 -20.63 2.04 -5.76
N THR A 49 -21.62 2.78 -5.24
CA THR A 49 -23.05 2.55 -5.51
C THR A 49 -23.74 3.79 -6.09
N PRO A 50 -24.69 3.63 -7.04
CA PRO A 50 -25.51 4.72 -7.54
C PRO A 50 -26.53 5.24 -6.51
N ASN A 51 -26.85 4.46 -5.47
CA ASN A 51 -27.81 4.85 -4.45
C ASN A 51 -27.43 4.23 -3.10
N LEU A 52 -26.86 5.05 -2.22
CA LEU A 52 -26.37 4.61 -0.92
C LEU A 52 -27.48 4.00 -0.06
N ASN A 53 -28.65 4.65 0.03
CA ASN A 53 -29.80 4.16 0.78
C ASN A 53 -30.24 2.75 0.34
N LYS A 54 -30.33 2.52 -0.97
CA LYS A 54 -30.74 1.23 -1.53
C LYS A 54 -29.70 0.14 -1.23
N SER A 55 -28.42 0.45 -1.36
CA SER A 55 -27.34 -0.50 -1.03
C SER A 55 -27.27 -0.79 0.47
N THR A 56 -27.38 0.23 1.31
CA THR A 56 -27.48 0.07 2.78
C THR A 56 -28.63 -0.85 3.15
N ALA A 57 -29.83 -0.64 2.59
CA ALA A 57 -30.98 -1.50 2.85
C ALA A 57 -30.77 -2.93 2.36
N LEU A 58 -30.12 -3.13 1.21
CA LEU A 58 -29.76 -4.48 0.74
C LEU A 58 -28.90 -5.22 1.77
N TYR A 59 -27.80 -4.61 2.21
CA TYR A 59 -26.90 -5.27 3.15
C TYR A 59 -27.51 -5.44 4.55
N ARG A 60 -28.26 -4.46 5.04
CA ARG A 60 -28.90 -4.51 6.36
C ARG A 60 -30.13 -5.41 6.41
N ASP A 61 -31.09 -5.17 5.52
CA ASP A 61 -32.45 -5.71 5.64
C ASP A 61 -32.63 -7.02 4.87
N VAL A 62 -31.89 -7.23 3.78
CA VAL A 62 -32.00 -8.44 2.94
C VAL A 62 -30.93 -9.46 3.31
N LEU A 63 -29.68 -9.01 3.45
CA LEU A 63 -28.54 -9.88 3.78
C LEU A 63 -28.30 -10.03 5.29
N GLY A 64 -28.99 -9.24 6.13
CA GLY A 64 -28.92 -9.35 7.58
C GLY A 64 -27.60 -8.85 8.20
N GLY A 65 -26.85 -8.03 7.48
CA GLY A 65 -25.58 -7.47 7.94
C GLY A 65 -25.75 -6.36 8.98
N LYS A 66 -24.76 -6.21 9.85
CA LYS A 66 -24.65 -5.04 10.72
C LYS A 66 -24.07 -3.87 9.92
N VAL A 67 -24.81 -2.77 9.84
CA VAL A 67 -24.47 -1.62 8.98
C VAL A 67 -24.42 -0.33 9.81
N SER A 68 -23.45 0.53 9.54
CA SER A 68 -23.33 1.85 10.18
C SER A 68 -24.33 2.86 9.63
N ASP A 69 -24.43 4.00 10.31
CA ASP A 69 -25.04 5.20 9.73
C ASP A 69 -24.19 5.74 8.57
N GLN A 70 -24.81 6.60 7.76
CA GLN A 70 -24.12 7.34 6.71
C GLN A 70 -23.17 8.38 7.30
N GLN A 71 -21.95 8.39 6.79
CA GLN A 71 -20.92 9.33 7.19
C GLN A 71 -20.50 10.18 5.99
N PRO A 72 -20.87 11.48 5.93
CA PRO A 72 -20.36 12.37 4.91
C PRO A 72 -18.88 12.68 5.17
N LEU A 73 -18.04 12.52 4.15
CA LEU A 73 -16.61 12.81 4.18
C LEU A 73 -16.27 13.84 3.08
N PRO A 74 -16.54 15.15 3.31
CA PRO A 74 -16.37 16.18 2.29
C PRO A 74 -14.94 16.29 1.75
N GLU A 75 -13.93 16.08 2.61
CA GLU A 75 -12.51 16.11 2.22
C GLU A 75 -12.13 15.00 1.23
N HIS A 76 -12.87 13.89 1.26
CA HIS A 76 -12.70 12.76 0.35
C HIS A 76 -13.70 12.78 -0.81
N GLY A 77 -14.69 13.70 -0.78
CA GLY A 77 -15.73 13.81 -1.79
C GLY A 77 -16.62 12.58 -1.86
N VAL A 78 -16.87 11.91 -0.73
CA VAL A 78 -17.76 10.73 -0.66
C VAL A 78 -18.66 10.79 0.58
N THR A 79 -19.80 10.12 0.50
CA THR A 79 -20.54 9.66 1.69
C THR A 79 -20.34 8.15 1.78
N THR A 80 -19.98 7.65 2.96
CA THR A 80 -19.66 6.25 3.21
C THR A 80 -20.65 5.59 4.18
N VAL A 81 -20.81 4.27 4.04
CA VAL A 81 -21.51 3.38 4.98
C VAL A 81 -20.70 2.09 5.11
N PHE A 82 -20.48 1.63 6.34
CA PHE A 82 -19.74 0.42 6.62
C PHE A 82 -20.67 -0.77 6.90
N VAL A 83 -20.40 -1.91 6.27
CA VAL A 83 -20.99 -3.21 6.60
C VAL A 83 -19.94 -4.03 7.33
N GLU A 84 -20.22 -4.39 8.58
CA GLU A 84 -19.30 -5.11 9.45
C GLU A 84 -19.30 -6.62 9.13
N LEU A 85 -18.12 -7.20 8.89
CA LEU A 85 -17.92 -8.61 8.55
C LEU A 85 -16.81 -9.27 9.39
N GLY A 86 -16.75 -8.93 10.68
CA GLY A 86 -15.74 -9.46 11.59
C GLY A 86 -14.43 -8.67 11.54
N ASP A 87 -13.39 -9.24 10.93
CA ASP A 87 -12.06 -8.64 10.85
C ASP A 87 -11.86 -7.68 9.67
N THR A 88 -12.80 -7.68 8.71
CA THR A 88 -12.89 -6.80 7.53
C THR A 88 -14.25 -6.12 7.43
N LYS A 89 -14.36 -5.14 6.53
CA LYS A 89 -15.60 -4.43 6.21
C LYS A 89 -15.87 -4.40 4.70
N ILE A 90 -17.14 -4.20 4.34
CA ILE A 90 -17.48 -3.60 3.05
C ILE A 90 -17.71 -2.11 3.28
N GLU A 91 -17.05 -1.28 2.49
CA GLU A 91 -17.26 0.16 2.48
C GLU A 91 -18.12 0.56 1.28
N LEU A 92 -19.35 1.00 1.52
CA LEU A 92 -20.25 1.48 0.48
C LEU A 92 -20.03 2.97 0.25
N LEU A 93 -19.61 3.34 -0.94
CA LEU A 93 -19.28 4.72 -1.31
C LEU A 93 -20.29 5.30 -2.29
N HIS A 94 -20.71 6.54 -2.02
CA HIS A 94 -21.49 7.34 -2.95
C HIS A 94 -20.85 8.72 -3.16
N PRO A 95 -20.83 9.28 -4.38
CA PRO A 95 -20.23 10.58 -4.63
C PRO A 95 -20.83 11.70 -3.77
N LEU A 96 -19.97 12.49 -3.12
CA LEU A 96 -20.36 13.72 -2.42
C LEU A 96 -19.66 14.92 -3.08
N GLY A 97 -20.45 15.90 -3.51
CA GLY A 97 -19.97 17.05 -4.28
C GLY A 97 -19.66 16.75 -5.75
N GLU A 98 -19.45 17.81 -6.53
CA GLU A 98 -19.24 17.72 -7.99
C GLU A 98 -17.88 17.12 -8.37
N LYS A 99 -16.88 17.30 -7.51
CA LYS A 99 -15.49 16.86 -7.74
C LYS A 99 -15.14 15.51 -7.09
N SER A 100 -16.16 14.71 -6.78
CA SER A 100 -15.95 13.39 -6.16
C SER A 100 -15.03 12.51 -7.01
N PRO A 101 -14.00 11.87 -6.42
CA PRO A 101 -13.04 11.04 -7.16
C PRO A 101 -13.69 9.82 -7.83
N ILE A 102 -14.78 9.33 -7.25
CA ILE A 102 -15.51 8.14 -7.73
C ILE A 102 -16.62 8.46 -8.74
N ARG A 103 -16.83 9.73 -9.11
CA ARG A 103 -17.88 10.13 -10.05
C ARG A 103 -17.66 9.52 -11.43
N SER A 104 -16.45 9.60 -11.96
CA SER A 104 -16.11 9.01 -13.27
C SER A 104 -16.24 7.48 -13.27
N PHE A 105 -15.99 6.82 -12.13
CA PHE A 105 -16.22 5.38 -11.99
C PHE A 105 -17.70 5.05 -12.12
N LEU A 106 -18.57 5.77 -11.40
CA LEU A 106 -20.02 5.54 -11.45
C LEU A 106 -20.63 5.91 -12.81
N GLU A 107 -20.04 6.89 -13.51
CA GLU A 107 -20.44 7.23 -14.88
C GLU A 107 -20.19 6.09 -15.86
N LYS A 108 -19.07 5.38 -15.71
CA LYS A 108 -18.72 4.20 -16.52
C LYS A 108 -19.48 2.95 -16.07
N ASN A 109 -19.70 2.81 -14.77
CA ASN A 109 -20.35 1.66 -14.14
C ASN A 109 -21.69 2.10 -13.52
N LYS A 110 -22.72 2.26 -14.35
CA LYS A 110 -24.02 2.84 -13.94
C LYS A 110 -24.70 2.11 -12.78
N SER A 111 -24.47 0.80 -12.65
CA SER A 111 -25.01 -0.03 -11.57
C SER A 111 -24.14 -0.04 -10.30
N GLY A 112 -23.01 0.67 -10.30
CA GLY A 112 -21.99 0.56 -9.27
C GLY A 112 -21.02 -0.61 -9.52
N GLY A 113 -20.17 -0.91 -8.54
CA GLY A 113 -19.20 -2.00 -8.62
C GLY A 113 -18.10 -1.93 -7.58
N MET A 114 -17.25 -2.97 -7.54
CA MET A 114 -16.02 -2.97 -6.72
C MET A 114 -15.06 -1.91 -7.25
N HIS A 115 -14.57 -1.05 -6.36
CA HIS A 115 -13.68 0.05 -6.71
C HIS A 115 -12.24 -0.22 -6.32
N HIS A 116 -12.01 -0.60 -5.06
CA HIS A 116 -10.68 -0.87 -4.54
C HIS A 116 -10.72 -1.85 -3.36
N ILE A 117 -9.55 -2.38 -3.02
CA ILE A 117 -9.32 -3.10 -1.77
C ILE A 117 -8.34 -2.29 -0.93
N CYS A 118 -8.48 -2.35 0.40
CA CYS A 118 -7.56 -1.73 1.34
C CYS A 118 -6.87 -2.80 2.19
N ILE A 119 -5.55 -2.74 2.24
CA ILE A 119 -4.70 -3.70 2.97
C ILE A 119 -3.86 -2.94 3.98
N GLU A 120 -3.83 -3.45 5.21
CA GLU A 120 -3.04 -2.83 6.28
C GLU A 120 -1.54 -3.05 6.05
N VAL A 121 -0.72 -2.08 6.49
CA VAL A 121 0.74 -2.19 6.58
C VAL A 121 1.24 -1.68 7.93
N ASP A 122 2.32 -2.24 8.43
CA ASP A 122 2.89 -1.88 9.74
C ASP A 122 3.70 -0.57 9.76
N ASP A 123 4.16 -0.09 8.60
CA ASP A 123 4.82 1.20 8.42
C ASP A 123 4.64 1.66 6.96
N ILE A 124 3.70 2.59 6.75
CA ILE A 124 3.31 3.14 5.45
C ILE A 124 4.46 3.88 4.78
N GLN A 125 5.32 4.56 5.54
CA GLN A 125 6.41 5.35 4.96
C GLN A 125 7.47 4.42 4.40
N ARG A 126 7.86 3.39 5.17
CA ARG A 126 8.78 2.36 4.68
C ARG A 126 8.18 1.57 3.51
N ALA A 127 6.88 1.28 3.56
CA ALA A 127 6.18 0.64 2.45
C ALA A 127 6.28 1.50 1.17
N MET A 128 5.97 2.79 1.26
CA MET A 128 6.06 3.71 0.13
C MET A 128 7.47 3.83 -0.44
N GLU A 129 8.50 3.95 0.40
CA GLU A 129 9.90 4.06 -0.02
C GLU A 129 10.38 2.79 -0.74
N ASP A 130 10.12 1.62 -0.16
CA ASP A 130 10.51 0.34 -0.73
C ASP A 130 9.76 0.02 -2.03
N LEU A 131 8.47 0.36 -2.12
CA LEU A 131 7.67 0.21 -3.34
C LEU A 131 8.19 1.11 -4.47
N LYS A 132 8.53 2.37 -4.17
CA LYS A 132 9.17 3.29 -5.15
C LYS A 132 10.51 2.73 -5.63
N ALA A 133 11.34 2.21 -4.73
CA ALA A 133 12.63 1.58 -5.08
C ALA A 133 12.47 0.32 -5.96
N LYS A 134 11.29 -0.33 -5.90
CA LYS A 134 10.90 -1.47 -6.74
C LYS A 134 10.17 -1.07 -8.03
N ASN A 135 10.09 0.23 -8.35
CA ASN A 135 9.39 0.78 -9.51
C ASN A 135 7.87 0.51 -9.52
N ILE A 136 7.24 0.37 -8.35
CA ILE A 136 5.78 0.31 -8.23
C ILE A 136 5.22 1.73 -8.18
N ARG A 137 4.26 2.05 -9.06
CA ARG A 137 3.66 3.39 -9.13
C ARG A 137 2.69 3.62 -7.98
N LEU A 138 2.91 4.70 -7.25
CA LEU A 138 1.95 5.25 -6.30
C LEU A 138 1.13 6.34 -6.97
N LEU A 139 -0.16 6.45 -6.66
CA LEU A 139 -1.03 7.51 -7.17
C LEU A 139 -0.82 8.85 -6.46
N ASN A 140 -0.18 8.83 -5.29
CA ASN A 140 0.17 10.03 -4.53
C ASN A 140 1.64 9.98 -4.10
N GLU A 141 2.33 11.13 -4.15
CA GLU A 141 3.74 11.20 -3.78
C GLU A 141 3.96 11.00 -2.27
N LYS A 142 2.96 11.38 -1.46
CA LYS A 142 2.92 11.31 0.00
C LYS A 142 1.63 10.61 0.44
N ALA A 143 1.70 9.90 1.56
CA ALA A 143 0.52 9.39 2.23
C ALA A 143 -0.43 10.55 2.58
N LYS A 144 -1.73 10.31 2.48
CA LYS A 144 -2.80 11.23 2.89
C LYS A 144 -3.54 10.62 4.05
N ILE A 145 -4.28 11.43 4.82
CA ILE A 145 -5.21 10.86 5.79
C ILE A 145 -6.42 10.29 5.03
N GLY A 146 -6.74 9.03 5.29
CA GLY A 146 -7.89 8.32 4.72
C GLY A 146 -9.15 8.47 5.59
N ALA A 147 -10.23 7.80 5.18
CA ALA A 147 -11.54 7.87 5.83
C ALA A 147 -11.52 7.44 7.31
N HIS A 148 -10.58 6.59 7.70
CA HIS A 148 -10.40 6.12 9.08
C HIS A 148 -9.48 7.02 9.93
N GLY A 149 -9.05 8.17 9.42
CA GLY A 149 -8.14 9.07 10.13
C GLY A 149 -6.69 8.60 10.15
N LYS A 150 -6.34 7.57 9.37
CA LYS A 150 -4.99 7.01 9.27
C LYS A 150 -4.30 7.35 7.96
N PRO A 151 -2.96 7.34 7.90
CA PRO A 151 -2.24 7.49 6.64
C PRO A 151 -2.56 6.38 5.64
N VAL A 152 -2.83 6.76 4.39
CA VAL A 152 -3.11 5.87 3.26
C VAL A 152 -2.36 6.29 2.00
N VAL A 153 -2.09 5.32 1.12
CA VAL A 153 -1.59 5.55 -0.24
C VAL A 153 -2.24 4.55 -1.22
N PHE A 154 -2.50 5.00 -2.44
CA PHE A 154 -3.01 4.13 -3.50
C PHE A 154 -1.90 3.69 -4.45
N LEU A 155 -1.92 2.42 -4.84
CA LEU A 155 -1.07 1.85 -5.89
C LEU A 155 -1.78 1.95 -7.24
N HIS A 156 -1.03 2.19 -8.31
CA HIS A 156 -1.61 2.28 -9.65
C HIS A 156 -2.06 0.89 -10.14
N PRO A 157 -3.32 0.70 -10.62
CA PRO A 157 -3.85 -0.62 -10.98
C PRO A 157 -3.02 -1.41 -12.00
N LYS A 158 -2.35 -0.72 -12.92
CA LYS A 158 -1.43 -1.33 -13.89
C LYS A 158 -0.23 -2.07 -13.26
N ASP A 159 0.08 -1.84 -11.98
CA ASP A 159 1.10 -2.59 -11.23
C ASP A 159 0.49 -3.59 -10.23
N CYS A 160 -0.83 -3.76 -10.25
CA CYS A 160 -1.59 -4.58 -9.31
C CYS A 160 -2.68 -5.40 -10.03
N ASP A 161 -2.34 -5.98 -11.18
CA ASP A 161 -3.23 -6.85 -11.97
C ASP A 161 -4.61 -6.25 -12.30
N GLY A 162 -4.67 -4.93 -12.46
CA GLY A 162 -5.89 -4.19 -12.77
C GLY A 162 -6.72 -3.77 -11.54
N VAL A 163 -6.28 -4.11 -10.33
CA VAL A 163 -6.96 -3.76 -9.08
C VAL A 163 -6.40 -2.46 -8.52
N LEU A 164 -7.26 -1.53 -8.11
CA LEU A 164 -6.84 -0.40 -7.29
C LEU A 164 -6.63 -0.88 -5.85
N VAL A 165 -5.39 -0.77 -5.37
CA VAL A 165 -5.00 -1.19 -4.02
C VAL A 165 -4.70 0.04 -3.18
N GLU A 166 -5.38 0.18 -2.06
CA GLU A 166 -5.04 1.10 -0.99
C GLU A 166 -4.17 0.37 0.05
N LEU A 167 -3.11 1.01 0.52
CA LEU A 167 -2.39 0.62 1.72
C LEU A 167 -2.72 1.63 2.83
N GLU A 168 -3.12 1.13 3.99
CA GLU A 168 -3.44 1.92 5.19
C GLU A 168 -2.52 1.52 6.35
N GLU A 169 -2.06 2.48 7.15
CA GLU A 169 -1.33 2.18 8.38
C GLU A 169 -2.18 1.35 9.37
N ALA A 170 -1.63 0.26 9.90
CA ALA A 170 -2.31 -0.64 10.84
C ALA A 170 -2.71 0.01 12.18
#